data_AF-A0A0C3DQY9-F1
#
_entry.id   AF-A0A0C3DQY9-F1
#
_cell.length_a   1.000
_cell.length_b   1.000
_cell.length_c   1.000
_cell.angle_alpha   90.00
_cell.angle_beta   90.00
_cell.angle_gamma   90.00
#
_symmetry.space_group_name_H-M   'P 1'
#
loop_
_entity.id
_entity.type
_entity.pdbx_description
1 polymer ?
#
loop_
_entity_poly.entity_id
_entity_poly.type
_entity_poly.pdbx_seq_one_letter_code
_entity_poly.pdbx_strand_id
1 'polypeptide(L)' 'MRPQTRLSDLPSTHDITNYIHNSFIKFISTLKKQLQGDHIGCVSTTADLWSVNQTKASFMGITAH' A
#
# COMPACT_ATOMS: atom_id res chain seq x y z
N MET A 1 25.64 12.94 -22.07
CA MET A 1 25.96 11.71 -21.32
C MET A 1 24.66 10.96 -21.06
N ARG A 2 24.50 9.75 -21.61
CA ARG A 2 23.38 8.85 -21.28
C ARG A 2 23.95 7.72 -20.43
N PRO A 3 23.48 7.47 -19.21
CA PRO A 3 23.96 6.34 -18.42
C PRO A 3 23.67 5.05 -19.19
N GLN A 4 24.68 4.18 -19.34
CA GLN A 4 24.46 2.83 -19.85
C GLN A 4 23.88 1.96 -18.73
N THR A 5 22.57 2.05 -18.50
CA THR A 5 21.85 1.15 -17.61
C THR A 5 21.84 -0.26 -18.19
N ARG A 6 22.27 -1.23 -17.38
CA ARG A 6 22.26 -2.67 -17.68
C ARG A 6 21.08 -3.34 -17.00
N LEU A 7 20.70 -4.53 -17.46
CA LEU A 7 19.64 -5.33 -16.83
C LEU A 7 19.93 -5.64 -15.35
N SER A 8 21.21 -5.73 -14.98
CA SER A 8 21.66 -5.89 -13.58
C SER A 8 21.32 -4.69 -12.69
N ASP A 9 21.09 -3.53 -13.28
CA ASP A 9 20.80 -2.29 -12.56
C ASP A 9 19.29 -2.16 -12.29
N LEU A 10 18.47 -3.03 -12.89
CA LEU A 10 17.04 -3.10 -12.63
C LEU A 10 16.80 -3.97 -11.39
N PRO A 11 15.94 -3.52 -10.46
CA PRO A 11 15.56 -4.33 -9.32
C PRO A 11 14.82 -5.59 -9.80
N SER A 12 15.12 -6.73 -9.18
CA SER A 12 14.43 -7.97 -9.49
C SER A 12 12.98 -7.91 -8.99
N THR A 13 12.14 -8.84 -9.46
CA THR A 13 10.78 -9.01 -8.94
C THR A 13 10.77 -9.24 -7.42
N HIS A 14 11.77 -9.95 -6.90
CA HIS A 14 11.92 -10.17 -5.47
C HIS A 14 12.20 -8.86 -4.72
N ASP A 15 13.10 -8.03 -5.23
CA ASP A 15 13.44 -6.74 -4.63
C ASP A 15 12.25 -5.78 -4.61
N ILE A 16 11.49 -5.73 -5.72
CA ILE A 16 10.27 -4.93 -5.83
C ILE A 16 9.23 -5.41 -4.83
N THR A 17 9.01 -6.73 -4.73
CA THR A 17 8.03 -7.32 -3.81
C THR A 17 8.38 -7.00 -2.35
N ASN A 18 9.65 -7.16 -1.97
CA ASN A 18 10.14 -6.83 -0.63
C ASN A 18 9.98 -5.33 -0.34
N TYR A 19 10.32 -4.47 -1.30
CA TYR A 19 10.15 -3.03 -1.14
C TYR A 19 8.69 -2.64 -0.92
N ILE A 20 7.76 -3.17 -1.72
CA ILE A 20 6.32 -2.91 -1.58
C ILE A 20 5.82 -3.40 -0.22
N HIS A 21 6.17 -4.63 0.16
CA HIS A 21 5.78 -5.20 1.45
C HIS A 21 6.25 -4.34 2.63
N ASN A 22 7.54 -3.99 2.66
CA ASN A 22 8.13 -3.18 3.73
C ASN A 22 7.53 -1.77 3.78
N SER A 23 7.29 -1.16 2.62
CA SER A 23 6.66 0.16 2.52
C SER A 23 5.23 0.12 3.06
N PHE A 24 4.47 -0.93 2.74
CA PHE A 24 3.11 -1.10 3.22
C PHE A 24 3.06 -1.32 4.74
N ILE A 25 3.98 -2.11 5.30
CA ILE A 25 4.11 -2.27 6.76
C ILE A 25 4.38 -0.93 7.45
N LYS A 26 5.31 -0.12 6.91
CA LYS A 26 5.63 1.20 7.46
C LYS A 26 4.43 2.14 7.42
N PHE A 27 3.69 2.13 6.31
CA PHE A 27 2.46 2.91 6.17
C PHE A 27 1.43 2.53 7.24
N ILE A 28 1.11 1.24 7.39
CA ILE A 28 0.15 0.76 8.40
C ILE A 28 0.60 1.13 9.82
N SER A 29 1.89 0.97 10.12
CA SER A 29 2.44 1.33 11.43
C SER A 29 2.27 2.82 11.72
N THR A 30 2.47 3.67 10.72
CA THR A 30 2.31 5.12 10.82
C THR A 30 0.84 5.50 11.01
N LEU A 31 -0.04 4.94 10.19
CA LEU A 31 -1.49 5.15 10.29
C LEU A 31 -2.02 4.74 11.68
N LYS A 32 -1.57 3.58 12.20
CA LYS A 32 -1.92 3.13 13.55
C LYS A 32 -1.48 4.13 14.61
N LYS A 33 -0.25 4.66 14.53
CA LYS A 33 0.25 5.68 15.46
C LYS A 33 -0.58 6.97 15.39
N GLN A 34 -0.98 7.40 14.20
CA GLN A 34 -1.82 8.59 14.03
C GLN A 34 -3.23 8.38 14.62
N LEU A 35 -3.84 7.22 14.37
CA LEU A 35 -5.14 6.83 14.93
C LEU A 35 -5.13 6.73 16.46
N GLN A 36 -4.01 6.32 17.05
CA GLN A 36 -3.85 6.14 18.51
C GLN A 36 -3.25 7.36 19.22
N GLY A 37 -2.83 8.39 18.48
CA GLY A 37 -2.21 9.60 19.02
C GLY A 37 -3.21 10.73 19.30
N ASP A 38 -2.73 11.97 19.35
CA ASP A 38 -3.56 13.14 19.74
C ASP A 38 -4.68 13.51 18.74
N HIS A 39 -4.77 12.80 17.60
CA HIS A 39 -5.78 12.97 16.56
C HIS A 39 -6.93 11.95 16.65
N ILE A 40 -7.14 11.34 17.82
CA ILE A 40 -8.29 10.45 18.05
C ILE A 40 -9.60 11.20 17.71
N GLY A 41 -10.37 10.64 16.78
CA GLY A 41 -11.62 11.23 16.29
C GLY A 41 -11.48 12.16 15.08
N CYS A 42 -10.27 12.46 14.62
CA CYS A 42 -10.03 13.27 13.42
C CYS A 42 -9.81 12.45 12.14
N VAL A 43 -9.64 11.13 12.28
CA VAL A 43 -9.48 10.22 11.13
C VAL A 43 -10.83 9.62 10.81
N SER A 44 -11.26 9.77 9.55
CA SER A 44 -12.47 9.12 9.05
C SER A 44 -12.10 8.03 8.05
N THR A 45 -12.90 6.96 7.96
CA THR A 45 -12.64 5.89 6.99
C THR A 45 -13.85 5.69 6.11
N THR A 46 -13.58 5.53 4.82
CA THR A 46 -14.57 5.07 3.83
C THR A 46 -14.25 3.61 3.52
N ALA A 47 -15.21 2.73 3.77
CA ALA A 47 -15.17 1.33 3.36
C ALA A 47 -16.07 1.16 2.15
N ASP A 48 -15.51 0.68 1.05
CA ASP A 48 -16.23 0.37 -0.18
C ASP A 48 -16.20 -1.14 -0.42
N LEU A 49 -17.37 -1.72 -0.69
CA LEU A 49 -17.51 -3.15 -0.98
C LEU A 49 -18.09 -3.31 -2.37
N TRP A 50 -17.37 -4.07 -3.20
CA TRP A 50 -17.82 -4.39 -4.54
C TRP A 50 -17.37 -5.80 -4.93
N SER A 51 -18.05 -6.37 -5.92
CA SER A 51 -17.71 -7.68 -6.46
C SER A 51 -17.57 -7.59 -7.98
N VAL A 52 -16.72 -8.45 -8.55
CA VAL A 52 -16.59 -8.59 -10.01
C VAL A 52 -16.80 -10.03 -10.40
N ASN A 53 -17.82 -10.24 -11.24
CA ASN A 53 -18.23 -11.57 -11.69
C ASN A 53 -17.14 -12.29 -12.50
N GLN A 54 -16.31 -11.56 -13.26
CA GLN A 54 -15.20 -12.13 -14.02
C GLN A 54 -14.15 -12.81 -13.14
N THR A 55 -13.84 -12.20 -11.99
CA THR A 55 -12.88 -12.77 -11.02
C THR A 55 -13.54 -13.67 -10.01
N LYS A 56 -14.89 -13.70 -9.95
CA LYS A 56 -15.69 -14.36 -8.91
C LYS A 56 -15.24 -13.98 -7.49
N ALA A 57 -14.70 -12.78 -7.33
CA ALA A 57 -14.15 -12.28 -6.08
C ALA A 57 -14.96 -11.09 -5.56
N SER A 58 -14.96 -10.95 -4.24
CA SER A 58 -15.44 -9.76 -3.54
C SER A 58 -14.25 -8.98 -3.01
N PHE A 59 -14.32 -7.67 -3.11
CA PHE A 59 -13.27 -6.74 -2.73
C PHE A 59 -13.80 -5.79 -1.67
N MET A 60 -12.94 -5.49 -0.70
CA MET A 60 -13.19 -4.48 0.32
C MET A 60 -12.07 -3.45 0.24
N GLY A 61 -12.39 -2.28 -0.30
CA GLY A 61 -11.51 -1.12 -0.27
C GLY A 61 -11.69 -0.35 1.03
N ILE A 62 -10.60 0.06 1.66
CA ILE A 62 -10.63 0.93 2.85
C ILE A 62 -9.72 2.13 2.56
N THR A 63 -10.29 3.32 2.65
CA THR A 63 -9.55 4.60 2.56
C THR A 63 -9.67 5.33 3.88
N ALA A 64 -8.56 5.81 4.43
CA ALA A 64 -8.54 6.67 5.61
C ALA A 64 -8.25 8.11 5.18
N HIS A 65 -9.00 9.07 5.75
CA HIS A 65 -8.88 10.51 5.55
C HIS A 65 -8.44 11.19 6.84
#